data_AF-A0A6M8VUT0-F1
#
_entry.id   AF-A0A6M8VUT0-F1
#
_cell.length_a   1.000
_cell.length_b   1.000
_cell.length_c   1.000
_cell.angle_alpha   90.00
_cell.angle_beta   90.00
_cell.angle_gamma   90.00
#
_symmetry.space_group_name_H-M   'P 1'
#
loop_
_entity.id
_entity.type
_entity.pdbx_description
1 polymer ?
#
loop_
_entity_poly.entity_id
_entity_poly.type
_entity_poly.pdbx_seq_one_letter_code
_entity_poly.pdbx_strand_id
1 'polypeptide(L)'
;MPRPPIHPGSWHRTRADFQRRIRSPKAREIGLAFCDAMIAWQQTGGPTPSLDLLSAAIDSGSSPVSHNAAHQLGAILPHHAPRSDAFNLAADIWRRTRALGRSRMAWEADSICAAMTRAQAVQFRKLGLHDRSKRVRGDAAYVAAKCGLRELLPELLTMTSADPDPNVRHHSEISFHLLDRGYLIKPFAYDAANYDEITVLCTNRDATLGTLRMTVFVKRSVVESLGIDEVVAQLRRHEADLSPLPWDE
;
A
#
# COMPACT_ATOMS: atom_id res chain seq x y z
N MET A 1 -7.79 8.43 -7.67
CA MET A 1 -7.32 8.17 -9.05
C MET A 1 -6.19 7.15 -8.99
N PRO A 2 -6.11 6.17 -9.91
CA PRO A 2 -4.92 5.33 -10.02
C PRO A 2 -3.71 6.24 -10.26
N ARG A 3 -2.57 5.94 -9.61
CA ARG A 3 -1.31 6.61 -9.98
C ARG A 3 -1.03 6.26 -11.45
N PRO A 4 -0.70 7.24 -12.30
CA PRO A 4 -0.33 6.93 -13.68
C PRO A 4 0.87 5.97 -13.67
N PRO A 5 0.96 5.06 -14.65
CA PRO A 5 2.14 4.22 -14.79
C PRO A 5 3.39 5.09 -14.80
N ILE A 6 4.47 4.54 -14.26
CA ILE A 6 5.79 5.17 -14.25
C ILE A 6 6.07 5.70 -15.67
N HIS A 7 6.33 7.01 -15.79
CA HIS A 7 6.55 7.63 -17.09
C HIS A 7 7.62 6.86 -17.89
N PRO A 8 7.52 6.77 -19.22
CA PRO A 8 8.43 5.92 -19.98
C PRO A 8 9.90 6.31 -19.77
N GLY A 9 10.23 7.60 -19.70
CA GLY A 9 11.59 8.09 -19.39
C GLY A 9 12.13 7.74 -18.00
N SER A 10 11.29 7.26 -17.07
CA SER A 10 11.75 6.77 -15.77
C SER A 10 12.34 5.37 -15.84
N TRP A 11 11.92 4.51 -16.77
CA TRP A 11 12.42 3.13 -16.79
C TRP A 11 13.90 3.03 -17.17
N HIS A 12 14.39 3.91 -18.05
CA HIS A 12 15.82 4.03 -18.33
C HIS A 12 16.62 4.42 -17.08
N ARG A 13 16.09 5.34 -16.26
CA ARG A 13 16.69 5.72 -14.97
C ARG A 13 16.64 4.58 -13.96
N THR A 14 15.48 3.93 -13.80
CA THR A 14 15.30 2.77 -12.93
C THR A 14 16.26 1.65 -13.30
N ARG A 15 16.43 1.37 -14.59
CA ARG A 15 17.38 0.39 -15.12
C ARG A 15 18.82 0.74 -14.73
N ALA A 16 19.24 2.00 -14.96
CA ALA A 16 20.57 2.46 -14.57
C ALA A 16 20.80 2.37 -13.06
N ASP A 17 19.80 2.74 -12.25
CA ASP A 17 19.85 2.61 -10.79
C ASP A 17 19.94 1.15 -10.34
N PHE A 18 19.18 0.24 -10.98
CA PHE A 18 19.25 -1.19 -10.69
C PHE A 18 20.63 -1.76 -10.99
N GLN A 19 21.22 -1.37 -12.12
CA GLN A 19 22.58 -1.79 -12.49
C GLN A 19 23.62 -1.36 -11.46
N ARG A 20 23.48 -0.13 -10.92
CA ARG A 20 24.41 0.45 -9.95
C ARG A 20 24.21 -0.04 -8.52
N ARG A 21 22.96 -0.20 -8.08
CA ARG A 21 22.62 -0.34 -6.65
C ARG A 21 22.29 -1.77 -6.21
N ILE A 22 21.85 -2.64 -7.12
CA ILE A 22 21.48 -4.01 -6.75
C ILE A 22 22.73 -4.88 -6.69
N ARG A 23 23.07 -5.32 -5.48
CA ARG A 23 24.26 -6.15 -5.21
C ARG A 23 24.08 -7.62 -5.61
N SER A 24 22.87 -8.17 -5.44
CA SER A 24 22.58 -9.56 -5.81
C SER A 24 22.58 -9.72 -7.34
N PRO A 25 23.47 -10.54 -7.93
CA PRO A 25 23.53 -10.73 -9.37
C PRO A 25 22.21 -11.21 -9.96
N LYS A 26 21.60 -12.22 -9.31
CA LYS A 26 20.31 -12.79 -9.72
C LYS A 26 19.18 -11.75 -9.68
N ALA A 27 19.08 -10.98 -8.60
CA ALA A 27 18.04 -9.97 -8.48
C ALA A 27 18.23 -8.82 -9.47
N ARG A 28 19.49 -8.47 -9.77
CA ARG A 28 19.84 -7.46 -10.77
C ARG A 28 19.47 -7.93 -12.17
N GLU A 29 19.81 -9.16 -12.54
CA GLU A 29 19.45 -9.76 -13.83
C GLU A 29 17.94 -9.72 -14.06
N ILE A 30 17.16 -10.22 -13.10
CA ILE A 30 15.69 -10.19 -13.15
C ILE A 30 15.17 -8.75 -13.25
N GLY A 31 15.71 -7.84 -12.43
CA GLY A 31 15.30 -6.44 -12.43
C GLY A 31 15.60 -5.70 -13.74
N LEU A 32 16.74 -5.98 -14.36
CA LEU A 32 17.12 -5.41 -15.66
C LEU A 32 16.23 -5.98 -16.77
N ALA A 33 16.01 -7.30 -16.80
CA ALA A 33 15.10 -7.93 -17.75
C ALA A 33 13.67 -7.36 -17.64
N PHE A 34 13.20 -7.14 -16.41
CA PHE A 34 11.91 -6.49 -16.18
C PHE A 34 11.88 -5.04 -16.69
N CYS A 35 12.92 -4.24 -16.44
CA CYS A 35 13.01 -2.88 -16.97
C CYS A 35 13.03 -2.86 -18.51
N ASP A 36 13.77 -3.78 -19.13
CA ASP A 36 13.86 -3.88 -20.59
C ASP A 36 12.50 -4.24 -21.20
N ALA A 37 11.76 -5.17 -20.58
CA ALA A 37 10.40 -5.48 -21.00
C ALA A 37 9.43 -4.29 -20.82
N MET A 38 9.54 -3.54 -19.72
CA MET A 38 8.73 -2.33 -19.50
C MET A 38 9.04 -1.23 -20.51
N ILE A 39 10.32 -1.02 -20.85
CA ILE A 39 10.75 -0.08 -21.89
C ILE A 39 10.17 -0.48 -23.24
N ALA A 40 10.33 -1.75 -23.63
CA ALA A 40 9.80 -2.25 -24.89
C ALA A 40 8.28 -2.04 -24.98
N TRP A 41 7.55 -2.41 -23.93
CA TRP A 41 6.10 -2.25 -23.90
C TRP A 41 5.65 -0.79 -23.96
N GLN A 42 6.16 0.07 -23.07
CA GLN A 42 5.63 1.42 -22.88
C GLN A 42 6.21 2.47 -23.82
N GLN A 43 7.39 2.25 -24.40
CA GLN A 43 8.03 3.23 -25.30
C GLN A 43 7.97 2.81 -26.76
N THR A 44 8.14 1.52 -27.04
CA THR A 44 8.27 1.04 -28.42
C THR A 44 7.04 0.27 -28.89
N GLY A 45 5.97 0.20 -28.09
CA GLY A 45 4.75 -0.54 -28.42
C GLY A 45 4.94 -2.05 -28.48
N GLY A 46 5.98 -2.58 -27.83
CA GLY A 46 6.27 -4.00 -27.72
C GLY A 46 5.23 -4.76 -26.89
N PRO A 47 5.36 -6.09 -26.77
CA PRO A 47 4.43 -6.90 -25.99
C PRO A 47 4.49 -6.53 -24.51
N THR A 48 3.34 -6.62 -23.83
CA THR A 48 3.28 -6.47 -22.38
C THR A 48 4.17 -7.51 -21.70
N PRO A 49 4.92 -7.17 -20.62
CA PRO A 49 5.75 -8.12 -19.90
C PRO A 49 4.96 -9.37 -19.48
N SER A 50 5.59 -10.55 -19.57
CA SER A 50 4.98 -11.80 -19.15
C SER A 50 4.72 -11.82 -17.64
N LEU A 51 3.69 -12.55 -17.23
CA LEU A 51 3.38 -12.74 -15.81
C LEU A 51 4.47 -13.52 -15.06
N ASP A 52 5.20 -14.40 -15.75
CA ASP A 52 6.32 -15.13 -15.14
C ASP A 52 7.48 -14.18 -14.83
N LEU A 53 7.83 -13.28 -15.75
CA LEU A 53 8.85 -12.26 -15.51
C LEU A 53 8.42 -11.30 -14.38
N LEU A 54 7.16 -10.88 -14.40
CA LEU A 54 6.58 -10.04 -13.35
C LEU A 54 6.64 -10.74 -11.98
N SER A 55 6.22 -11.99 -11.90
CA SER A 55 6.25 -12.79 -10.67
C SER A 55 7.68 -12.96 -10.17
N ALA A 56 8.62 -13.28 -11.05
CA ALA A 56 10.04 -13.37 -10.72
C ALA A 56 10.61 -12.04 -10.19
N ALA A 57 10.19 -10.91 -10.76
CA ALA A 57 10.62 -9.58 -10.32
C ALA A 57 10.04 -9.22 -8.94
N ILE A 58 8.76 -9.50 -8.70
CA ILE A 58 8.12 -9.36 -7.37
C ILE A 58 8.88 -10.20 -6.34
N ASP A 59 9.29 -11.41 -6.70
CA ASP A 59 9.99 -12.35 -5.80
C ASP A 59 11.52 -12.30 -5.81
N SER A 60 12.09 -11.30 -6.49
CA SER A 60 13.54 -11.16 -6.68
C SER A 60 14.36 -11.05 -5.38
N GLY A 61 13.71 -10.76 -4.25
CA GLY A 61 14.36 -10.50 -2.96
C GLY A 61 15.02 -9.11 -2.88
N SER A 62 14.93 -8.30 -3.94
CA SER A 62 15.42 -6.93 -3.97
C SER A 62 14.26 -5.97 -3.79
N SER A 63 14.23 -5.23 -2.67
CA SER A 63 13.13 -4.30 -2.37
C SER A 63 12.84 -3.31 -3.52
N PRO A 64 13.84 -2.67 -4.17
CA PRO A 64 13.58 -1.80 -5.32
C PRO A 64 12.93 -2.52 -6.51
N VAL A 65 13.36 -3.75 -6.81
CA VAL A 65 12.80 -4.53 -7.94
C VAL A 65 11.38 -4.98 -7.60
N SER A 66 11.20 -5.59 -6.43
CA SER A 66 9.90 -6.06 -5.96
C SER A 66 8.86 -4.95 -5.91
N HIS A 67 9.24 -3.76 -5.44
CA HIS A 67 8.35 -2.60 -5.38
C HIS A 67 7.92 -2.15 -6.79
N ASN A 68 8.87 -1.93 -7.70
CA ASN A 68 8.54 -1.50 -9.07
C ASN A 68 7.68 -2.54 -9.79
N ALA A 69 7.98 -3.83 -9.62
CA ALA A 69 7.20 -4.91 -10.21
C ALA A 69 5.77 -4.98 -9.63
N ALA A 70 5.61 -4.96 -8.31
CA ALA A 70 4.29 -4.99 -7.67
C ALA A 70 3.44 -3.76 -8.05
N HIS A 71 4.06 -2.58 -8.18
CA HIS A 71 3.38 -1.37 -8.63
C HIS A 71 2.82 -1.51 -10.06
N GLN A 72 3.57 -2.16 -10.95
CA GLN A 72 3.14 -2.38 -12.35
C GLN A 72 2.14 -3.52 -12.52
N LEU A 73 1.94 -4.39 -11.53
CA LEU A 73 1.02 -5.52 -11.65
C LEU A 73 -0.39 -5.06 -12.05
N GLY A 74 -0.90 -3.97 -11.48
CA GLY A 74 -2.21 -3.43 -11.86
C GLY A 74 -2.33 -2.96 -13.31
N ALA A 75 -1.23 -2.47 -13.89
CA ALA A 75 -1.18 -2.07 -15.30
C ALA A 75 -1.03 -3.28 -16.23
N ILE A 76 -0.35 -4.35 -15.77
CA ILE A 76 -0.08 -5.55 -16.57
C ILE A 76 -1.28 -6.50 -16.58
N LEU A 77 -1.98 -6.68 -15.45
CA LEU A 77 -3.09 -7.63 -15.31
C LEU A 77 -4.14 -7.56 -16.44
N PRO A 78 -4.66 -6.37 -16.84
CA PRO A 78 -5.69 -6.27 -17.88
C PRO A 78 -5.27 -6.78 -19.25
N HIS A 79 -3.97 -6.90 -19.52
CA HIS A 79 -3.44 -7.41 -20.79
C HIS A 79 -3.32 -8.93 -20.83
N HIS A 80 -3.37 -9.59 -19.66
CA HIS A 80 -3.27 -11.05 -19.56
C HIS A 80 -4.58 -11.71 -19.19
N ALA A 81 -5.53 -10.96 -18.66
CA ALA A 81 -6.83 -11.48 -18.25
C ALA A 81 -7.92 -10.42 -18.38
N PRO A 82 -9.16 -10.81 -18.73
CA PRO A 82 -10.30 -9.92 -18.61
C PRO A 82 -10.52 -9.51 -17.15
N ARG A 83 -11.24 -8.40 -16.94
CA ARG A 83 -11.52 -7.85 -15.60
C ARG A 83 -12.17 -8.87 -14.64
N SER A 84 -12.96 -9.80 -15.15
CA SER A 84 -13.57 -10.89 -14.38
C SER A 84 -12.55 -11.81 -13.71
N ASP A 85 -11.37 -11.97 -14.30
CA ASP A 85 -10.34 -12.91 -13.85
C ASP A 85 -9.13 -12.24 -13.19
N ALA A 86 -9.07 -10.90 -13.21
CA ALA A 86 -7.97 -10.12 -12.63
C ALA A 86 -7.69 -10.47 -11.16
N PHE A 87 -8.74 -10.72 -10.35
CA PHE A 87 -8.58 -11.17 -8.96
C PHE A 87 -7.90 -12.53 -8.87
N ASN A 88 -8.39 -13.52 -9.62
CA ASN A 88 -7.87 -14.89 -9.56
C ASN A 88 -6.38 -14.92 -9.93
N LEU A 89 -6.01 -14.16 -10.96
CA LEU A 89 -4.64 -14.04 -11.42
C LEU A 89 -3.74 -13.35 -10.38
N ALA A 90 -4.19 -12.22 -9.81
CA ALA A 90 -3.45 -11.53 -8.76
C ALA A 90 -3.31 -12.37 -7.48
N ALA A 91 -4.37 -13.11 -7.11
CA ALA A 91 -4.36 -14.03 -5.97
C ALA A 91 -3.43 -15.22 -6.21
N ASP A 92 -3.32 -15.70 -7.44
CA ASP A 92 -2.38 -16.76 -7.78
C ASP A 92 -0.92 -16.30 -7.68
N ILE A 93 -0.61 -15.12 -8.21
CA ILE A 93 0.70 -14.47 -8.01
C ILE A 93 0.96 -14.30 -6.51
N TRP A 94 -0.02 -13.79 -5.75
CA TRP A 94 0.09 -13.63 -4.30
C TRP A 94 0.49 -14.92 -3.59
N ARG A 95 -0.19 -16.05 -3.87
CA ARG A 95 0.08 -17.35 -3.23
C ARG A 95 1.50 -17.86 -3.48
N ARG A 96 2.03 -17.64 -4.69
CA ARG A 96 3.38 -18.07 -5.09
C ARG A 96 4.47 -17.12 -4.57
N THR A 97 4.11 -15.87 -4.26
CA THR A 97 5.01 -14.81 -3.82
C THR A 97 5.46 -14.99 -2.37
N ARG A 98 6.74 -14.71 -2.06
CA ARG A 98 7.30 -14.70 -0.70
C ARG A 98 6.82 -13.51 0.11
N ALA A 99 6.99 -13.57 1.44
CA ALA A 99 6.45 -12.55 2.36
C ALA A 99 6.85 -11.11 2.01
N LEU A 100 8.10 -10.86 1.60
CA LEU A 100 8.55 -9.53 1.18
C LEU A 100 7.82 -9.05 -0.08
N GLY A 101 7.64 -9.91 -1.09
CA GLY A 101 6.90 -9.58 -2.30
C GLY A 101 5.42 -9.34 -2.02
N ARG A 102 4.79 -10.18 -1.18
CA ARG A 102 3.38 -10.00 -0.77
C ARG A 102 3.17 -8.71 0.02
N SER A 103 4.13 -8.34 0.87
CA SER A 103 4.16 -7.05 1.56
C SER A 103 4.17 -5.90 0.54
N ARG A 104 4.99 -6.00 -0.52
CA ARG A 104 4.96 -5.02 -1.62
C ARG A 104 3.64 -5.02 -2.40
N MET A 105 3.05 -6.19 -2.66
CA MET A 105 1.72 -6.27 -3.26
C MET A 105 0.64 -5.65 -2.38
N ALA A 106 0.71 -5.79 -1.05
CA ALA A 106 -0.19 -5.12 -0.12
C ALA A 106 -0.04 -3.60 -0.18
N TRP A 107 1.20 -3.10 -0.15
CA TRP A 107 1.52 -1.68 -0.31
C TRP A 107 0.98 -1.08 -1.62
N GLU A 108 1.01 -1.85 -2.69
CA GLU A 108 0.58 -1.47 -4.04
C GLU A 108 -0.85 -1.93 -4.38
N ALA A 109 -1.65 -2.32 -3.37
CA ALA A 109 -2.98 -2.86 -3.59
C ALA A 109 -3.92 -1.91 -4.36
N ASP A 110 -3.75 -0.59 -4.23
CA ASP A 110 -4.50 0.39 -5.03
C ASP A 110 -4.25 0.24 -6.52
N SER A 111 -2.97 0.16 -6.89
CA SER A 111 -2.54 -0.01 -8.28
C SER A 111 -3.09 -1.34 -8.82
N ILE A 112 -2.88 -2.42 -8.06
CA ILE A 112 -3.31 -3.78 -8.44
C ILE A 112 -4.84 -3.86 -8.62
N CYS A 113 -5.59 -3.26 -7.69
CA CYS A 113 -7.04 -3.33 -7.69
C CYS A 113 -7.72 -2.39 -8.69
N ALA A 114 -6.98 -1.49 -9.35
CA ALA A 114 -7.53 -0.66 -10.43
C ALA A 114 -8.10 -1.51 -11.58
N ALA A 115 -7.55 -2.70 -11.78
CA ALA A 115 -7.99 -3.69 -12.75
C ALA A 115 -9.18 -4.56 -12.28
N MET A 116 -9.74 -4.31 -11.09
CA MET A 116 -10.72 -5.19 -10.44
C MET A 116 -12.06 -4.49 -10.21
N THR A 117 -13.15 -5.25 -10.06
CA THR A 117 -14.39 -4.73 -9.46
C THR A 117 -14.18 -4.37 -7.99
N ARG A 118 -15.07 -3.56 -7.40
CA ARG A 118 -14.97 -3.19 -5.97
C ARG A 118 -14.99 -4.42 -5.05
N ALA A 119 -15.84 -5.40 -5.33
CA ALA A 119 -15.91 -6.65 -4.57
C ALA A 119 -14.60 -7.44 -4.64
N GLN A 120 -14.04 -7.62 -5.83
CA GLN A 120 -12.73 -8.25 -6.02
C GLN A 120 -11.60 -7.49 -5.33
N ALA A 121 -11.61 -6.16 -5.40
CA ALA A 121 -10.62 -5.30 -4.77
C ALA A 121 -10.62 -5.42 -3.23
N VAL A 122 -11.81 -5.58 -2.63
CA VAL A 122 -11.97 -5.88 -1.20
C VAL A 122 -11.41 -7.28 -0.89
N GLN A 123 -11.79 -8.30 -1.67
CA GLN A 123 -11.27 -9.67 -1.48
C GLN A 123 -9.74 -9.76 -1.61
N PHE A 124 -9.15 -9.07 -2.57
CA PHE A 124 -7.69 -9.03 -2.73
C PHE A 124 -7.02 -8.43 -1.49
N ARG A 125 -7.56 -7.35 -0.93
CA ARG A 125 -7.00 -6.74 0.28
C ARG A 125 -7.16 -7.60 1.53
N LYS A 126 -8.24 -8.39 1.61
CA LYS A 126 -8.41 -9.40 2.68
C LYS A 126 -7.29 -10.45 2.66
N LEU A 127 -6.72 -10.79 1.49
CA LEU A 127 -5.54 -11.67 1.44
C LEU A 127 -4.37 -11.12 2.27
N GLY A 128 -4.19 -9.80 2.28
CA GLY A 128 -3.17 -9.12 3.08
C GLY A 128 -3.46 -9.15 4.57
N LEU A 129 -4.70 -8.83 4.97
CA LEU A 129 -5.12 -8.80 6.37
C LEU A 129 -5.08 -10.19 7.03
N HIS A 130 -5.31 -11.25 6.25
CA HIS A 130 -5.24 -12.64 6.72
C HIS A 130 -3.91 -13.35 6.38
N ASP A 131 -2.86 -12.60 6.00
CA ASP A 131 -1.60 -13.22 5.60
C ASP A 131 -0.88 -13.87 6.80
N ARG A 132 -0.19 -14.98 6.54
CA ARG A 132 0.66 -15.66 7.53
C ARG A 132 1.80 -14.79 8.08
N SER A 133 2.26 -13.79 7.33
CA SER A 133 3.35 -12.90 7.74
C SER A 133 2.83 -11.64 8.42
N LYS A 134 3.31 -11.39 9.65
CA LYS A 134 3.01 -10.15 10.38
C LYS A 134 3.35 -8.87 9.61
N ARG A 135 4.41 -8.91 8.79
CA ARG A 135 4.81 -7.78 7.94
C ARG A 135 3.70 -7.45 6.94
N VAL A 136 3.20 -8.48 6.26
CA VAL A 136 2.15 -8.33 5.25
C VAL A 136 0.85 -7.86 5.89
N ARG A 137 0.48 -8.41 7.05
CA ARG A 137 -0.71 -7.98 7.79
C ARG A 137 -0.63 -6.52 8.25
N GLY A 138 0.50 -6.10 8.82
CA GLY A 138 0.72 -4.72 9.22
C GLY A 138 0.65 -3.74 8.04
N ASP A 139 1.30 -4.08 6.93
CA ASP A 139 1.24 -3.27 5.70
C ASP A 139 -0.20 -3.20 5.13
N ALA A 140 -0.91 -4.32 5.12
CA ALA A 140 -2.29 -4.38 4.63
C ALA A 140 -3.26 -3.56 5.49
N ALA A 141 -3.11 -3.62 6.82
CA ALA A 141 -3.91 -2.83 7.75
C ALA A 141 -3.70 -1.32 7.53
N TYR A 142 -2.43 -0.91 7.42
CA TYR A 142 -2.06 0.47 7.12
C TYR A 142 -2.64 0.96 5.79
N VAL A 143 -2.52 0.15 4.74
CA VAL A 143 -3.05 0.48 3.40
C VAL A 143 -4.58 0.57 3.42
N ALA A 144 -5.29 -0.27 4.17
CA ALA A 144 -6.75 -0.19 4.27
C ALA A 144 -7.23 1.20 4.74
N ALA A 145 -6.59 1.77 5.77
CA ALA A 145 -6.88 3.12 6.26
C ALA A 145 -6.46 4.22 5.28
N LYS A 146 -5.30 4.07 4.61
CA LYS A 146 -4.86 5.00 3.55
C LYS A 146 -5.88 5.12 2.42
N CYS A 147 -6.51 4.00 2.04
CA CYS A 147 -7.41 3.93 0.89
C CYS A 147 -8.87 4.26 1.24
N GLY A 148 -9.20 4.49 2.52
CA GLY A 148 -10.56 4.81 2.93
C GLY A 148 -11.55 3.64 2.77
N LEU A 149 -11.08 2.39 2.84
CA LEU A 149 -11.92 1.22 2.54
C LEU A 149 -12.67 0.73 3.77
N ARG A 150 -13.78 1.41 4.07
CA ARG A 150 -14.64 1.13 5.24
C ARG A 150 -15.18 -0.30 5.26
N GLU A 151 -15.27 -0.99 4.12
CA GLU A 151 -15.66 -2.41 4.07
C GLU A 151 -14.68 -3.36 4.76
N LEU A 152 -13.48 -2.90 5.10
CA LEU A 152 -12.47 -3.66 5.84
C LEU A 152 -12.50 -3.35 7.35
N LEU A 153 -13.39 -2.47 7.82
CA LEU A 153 -13.51 -2.15 9.25
C LEU A 153 -13.75 -3.38 10.14
N PRO A 154 -14.60 -4.37 9.78
CA PRO A 154 -14.79 -5.57 10.60
C PRO A 154 -13.49 -6.39 10.77
N GLU A 155 -12.72 -6.55 9.71
CA GLU A 155 -11.43 -7.24 9.74
C GLU A 155 -10.40 -6.46 10.57
N LEU A 156 -10.31 -5.14 10.37
CA LEU A 156 -9.41 -4.28 11.14
C LEU A 156 -9.74 -4.34 12.64
N LEU A 157 -11.04 -4.26 13.00
CA LEU A 157 -11.51 -4.38 14.39
C LEU A 157 -11.13 -5.74 15.00
N THR A 158 -11.28 -6.81 14.24
CA THR A 158 -10.88 -8.14 14.70
C THR A 158 -9.38 -8.19 14.97
N MET A 159 -8.57 -7.60 14.08
CA MET A 159 -7.11 -7.57 14.22
C MET A 159 -6.64 -6.77 15.44
N THR A 160 -7.38 -5.75 15.92
CA THR A 160 -6.96 -4.96 17.09
C THR A 160 -6.83 -5.81 18.36
N SER A 161 -7.60 -6.89 18.47
CA SER A 161 -7.63 -7.77 19.65
C SER A 161 -7.08 -9.16 19.37
N ALA A 162 -7.28 -9.70 18.17
CA ALA A 162 -6.99 -11.11 17.87
C ALA A 162 -5.67 -11.35 17.11
N ASP A 163 -4.98 -10.32 16.60
CA ASP A 163 -3.71 -10.56 15.90
C ASP A 163 -2.62 -11.03 16.89
N PRO A 164 -1.85 -12.09 16.58
CA PRO A 164 -0.81 -12.56 17.48
C PRO A 164 0.34 -11.56 17.68
N ASP A 165 0.60 -10.66 16.73
CA ASP A 165 1.69 -9.69 16.85
C ASP A 165 1.21 -8.35 17.45
N PRO A 166 1.80 -7.87 18.57
CA PRO A 166 1.36 -6.65 19.23
C PRO A 166 1.49 -5.39 18.37
N ASN A 167 2.48 -5.32 17.47
CA ASN A 167 2.61 -4.17 16.58
C ASN A 167 1.53 -4.16 15.52
N VAL A 168 1.13 -5.35 15.03
CA VAL A 168 0.01 -5.46 14.09
C VAL A 168 -1.30 -5.07 14.78
N ARG A 169 -1.52 -5.49 16.04
CA ARG A 169 -2.69 -5.04 16.83
C ARG A 169 -2.73 -3.51 16.94
N HIS A 170 -1.63 -2.89 17.35
CA HIS A 170 -1.50 -1.44 17.48
C HIS A 170 -1.75 -0.70 16.15
N HIS A 171 -1.14 -1.14 15.05
CA HIS A 171 -1.37 -0.53 13.74
C HIS A 171 -2.82 -0.70 13.25
N SER A 172 -3.43 -1.86 13.54
CA SER A 172 -4.82 -2.14 13.18
C SER A 172 -5.78 -1.28 13.98
N GLU A 173 -5.48 -1.04 15.26
CA GLU A 173 -6.24 -0.15 16.14
C GLU A 173 -6.23 1.28 15.60
N ILE A 174 -5.05 1.84 15.35
CA ILE A 174 -4.92 3.17 14.72
C ILE A 174 -5.69 3.23 13.40
N SER A 175 -5.49 2.24 12.54
CA SER A 175 -6.13 2.17 11.21
C SER A 175 -7.65 2.10 11.32
N PHE A 176 -8.17 1.30 12.26
CA PHE A 176 -9.60 1.15 12.53
C PHE A 176 -10.20 2.46 13.03
N HIS A 177 -9.69 3.04 14.12
CA HIS A 177 -10.28 4.23 14.75
C HIS A 177 -10.27 5.45 13.81
N LEU A 178 -9.20 5.62 13.03
CA LEU A 178 -9.13 6.70 12.03
C LEU A 178 -10.11 6.47 10.88
N LEU A 179 -10.08 5.29 10.27
CA LEU A 179 -10.95 4.97 9.14
C LEU A 179 -12.44 5.02 9.51
N ASP A 180 -12.79 4.45 10.67
CA ASP A 180 -14.15 4.45 11.21
C ASP A 180 -14.69 5.89 11.35
N ARG A 181 -13.83 6.84 11.72
CA ARG A 181 -14.21 8.23 11.96
C ARG A 181 -14.04 9.13 10.73
N GLY A 182 -13.68 8.56 9.57
CA GLY A 182 -13.58 9.26 8.29
C GLY A 182 -12.22 9.90 8.00
N TYR A 183 -11.20 9.53 8.77
CA TYR A 183 -9.83 9.98 8.58
C TYR A 183 -9.05 8.99 7.71
N LEU A 184 -8.13 9.52 6.89
CA LEU A 184 -7.20 8.70 6.11
C LEU A 184 -5.78 8.86 6.65
N ILE A 185 -4.96 7.82 6.51
CA ILE A 185 -3.53 7.88 6.83
C ILE A 185 -2.74 8.16 5.55
N LYS A 186 -1.93 9.22 5.54
CA LYS A 186 -0.99 9.47 4.44
C LYS A 186 0.35 8.79 4.72
N PRO A 187 0.96 8.09 3.73
CA PRO A 187 2.32 7.65 3.86
C PRO A 187 3.27 8.85 3.92
N PHE A 188 4.02 8.97 5.01
CA PHE A 188 5.27 9.71 4.97
C PHE A 188 6.24 8.91 4.09
N ALA A 189 7.04 9.61 3.28
CA ALA A 189 7.97 8.96 2.39
C ALA A 189 9.06 8.25 3.22
N TYR A 190 8.92 6.93 3.38
CA TYR A 190 10.02 5.98 3.53
C TYR A 190 10.98 6.18 4.73
N ASP A 191 10.62 5.65 5.90
CA ASP A 191 11.54 4.77 6.67
C ASP A 191 10.75 3.90 7.67
N ALA A 192 10.63 2.61 7.37
CA ALA A 192 9.88 1.64 8.16
C ALA A 192 10.65 1.17 9.41
N ALA A 193 11.49 2.03 9.98
CA ALA A 193 12.28 1.73 11.17
C ALA A 193 11.87 2.56 12.39
N ASN A 194 11.51 3.85 12.27
CA ASN A 194 11.36 4.73 13.44
C ASN A 194 10.38 5.92 13.27
N TYR A 195 9.43 5.91 12.32
CA TYR A 195 8.49 7.02 12.26
C TYR A 195 7.33 6.86 13.23
N ASP A 196 7.47 7.59 14.33
CA ASP A 196 6.46 7.91 15.31
C ASP A 196 5.47 8.95 14.78
N GLU A 197 5.11 9.03 13.50
CA GLU A 197 4.24 10.12 12.99
C GLU A 197 3.11 9.60 12.10
N ILE A 198 1.88 9.72 12.59
CA ILE A 198 0.65 9.41 11.88
C ILE A 198 0.22 10.69 11.16
N THR A 199 0.35 10.71 9.84
CA THR A 199 -0.20 11.79 9.04
C THR A 199 -1.68 11.54 8.80
N VAL A 200 -2.54 12.36 9.39
CA VAL A 200 -4.00 12.28 9.24
C VAL A 200 -4.46 13.27 8.17
N LEU A 201 -5.23 12.77 7.20
CA LEU A 201 -5.96 13.59 6.24
C LEU A 201 -7.42 13.66 6.67
N CYS A 202 -7.87 14.85 7.04
CA CYS A 202 -9.28 15.12 7.30
C CYS A 202 -9.97 15.33 5.95
N THR A 203 -10.90 14.43 5.62
CA THR A 203 -11.70 14.51 4.40
C THR A 203 -13.14 14.82 4.76
N ASN A 204 -13.86 15.57 3.90
CA ASN A 204 -15.30 15.78 4.11
C ASN A 204 -16.00 14.42 4.23
N ARG A 205 -16.69 14.19 5.35
CA ARG A 205 -17.36 12.92 5.70
C ARG A 205 -18.36 12.44 4.64
N ASP A 206 -18.84 13.36 3.79
CA ASP A 206 -19.94 13.11 2.85
C ASP A 206 -19.54 12.96 1.38
N ALA A 207 -18.25 13.05 1.00
CA ALA A 207 -17.86 13.02 -0.40
C ALA A 207 -17.01 11.80 -0.76
N THR A 208 -17.51 11.03 -1.73
CA THR A 208 -16.72 10.09 -2.53
C THR A 208 -15.60 10.88 -3.20
N LEU A 209 -14.38 10.74 -2.67
CA LEU A 209 -13.20 11.60 -2.91
C LEU A 209 -13.29 12.94 -2.19
N GLY A 210 -13.21 12.90 -0.86
CA GLY A 210 -13.25 14.09 -0.02
C GLY A 210 -12.13 15.08 -0.35
N THR A 211 -12.51 16.35 -0.41
CA THR A 211 -11.59 17.49 -0.43
C THR A 211 -10.72 17.40 0.81
N LEU A 212 -9.39 17.44 0.62
CA LEU A 212 -8.44 17.55 1.71
C LEU A 212 -8.70 18.85 2.47
N ARG A 213 -9.13 18.77 3.74
CA ARG A 213 -9.29 19.96 4.60
C ARG A 213 -7.98 20.37 5.25
N MET A 214 -7.25 19.41 5.80
CA MET A 214 -6.02 19.65 6.56
C MET A 214 -5.17 18.37 6.65
N THR A 215 -3.88 18.57 6.93
CA THR A 215 -2.93 17.50 7.24
C THR A 215 -2.40 17.72 8.64
N VAL A 216 -2.57 16.74 9.52
CA VAL A 216 -2.07 16.77 10.91
C VAL A 216 -1.04 15.66 11.09
N PHE A 217 0.03 15.92 11.83
CA PHE A 217 1.03 14.93 12.21
C PHE A 217 0.82 14.58 13.68
N VAL A 218 0.55 13.32 13.98
CA VAL A 218 0.34 12.84 15.36
C VAL A 218 1.47 11.91 15.74
N LYS A 219 2.17 12.22 16.84
CA LYS A 219 3.26 11.35 17.25
C LYS A 219 2.76 9.99 17.78
N ARG A 220 3.50 8.89 17.58
CA ARG A 220 3.16 7.58 18.17
C ARG A 220 3.13 7.66 19.70
N SER A 221 4.10 8.35 20.30
CA SER A 221 4.14 8.61 21.74
C SER A 221 2.92 9.40 22.24
N VAL A 222 2.29 10.21 21.40
CA VAL A 222 1.03 10.90 21.71
C VAL A 222 -0.13 9.91 21.72
N VAL A 223 -0.20 9.00 20.73
CA VAL A 223 -1.21 7.93 20.72
C VAL A 223 -1.03 6.98 21.90
N GLU A 224 0.21 6.63 22.25
CA GLU A 224 0.51 5.76 23.38
C GLU A 224 0.21 6.42 24.74
N SER A 225 0.37 7.74 24.86
CA SER A 225 0.12 8.46 26.11
C SER A 225 -1.35 8.84 26.31
N LEU A 226 -2.05 9.26 25.26
CA LEU A 226 -3.44 9.72 25.34
C LEU A 226 -4.47 8.64 25.00
N GLY A 227 -4.07 7.61 24.24
CA GLY A 227 -4.97 6.68 23.59
C GLY A 227 -5.56 7.25 22.29
N ILE A 228 -5.84 6.37 21.34
CA ILE A 228 -6.31 6.77 19.99
C ILE A 228 -7.66 7.49 20.02
N ASP A 229 -8.54 7.17 20.97
CA ASP A 229 -9.85 7.81 21.06
C ASP A 229 -9.75 9.29 21.46
N GLU A 230 -8.88 9.63 22.43
CA GLU A 230 -8.66 11.01 22.82
C GLU A 230 -7.94 11.79 21.72
N VAL A 231 -6.97 11.17 21.04
CA VAL A 231 -6.35 11.76 19.84
C VAL A 231 -7.41 12.13 18.81
N VAL A 232 -8.35 11.23 18.51
CA VAL A 232 -9.40 11.55 17.54
C VAL A 232 -10.38 12.60 18.08
N ALA A 233 -10.69 12.61 19.38
CA ALA A 233 -11.50 13.66 19.97
C ALA A 233 -10.84 15.05 19.80
N GLN A 234 -9.53 15.14 19.97
CA GLN A 234 -8.76 16.37 19.75
C GLN A 234 -8.71 16.78 18.28
N LEU A 235 -8.51 15.83 17.36
CA LEU A 235 -8.58 16.09 15.92
C LEU A 235 -9.93 16.66 15.50
N ARG A 236 -11.03 16.16 16.10
CA ARG A 236 -12.39 16.69 15.85
C ARG A 236 -12.56 18.13 16.37
N ARG A 237 -12.03 18.44 17.56
CA ARG A 237 -12.06 19.82 18.11
C ARG A 237 -11.26 20.77 17.22
N HIS A 238 -10.06 20.36 16.80
CA HIS A 238 -9.22 21.10 15.87
C HIS A 238 -9.91 21.33 14.51
N GLU A 239 -10.62 20.32 13.98
CA GLU A 239 -11.35 20.45 12.72
C GLU A 239 -12.54 21.43 12.79
N ALA A 240 -13.20 21.52 13.94
CA ALA A 240 -14.35 22.41 14.15
C ALA A 240 -13.91 23.87 14.26
N ASP A 241 -12.92 24.15 15.11
CA ASP A 241 -12.64 25.51 15.58
C ASP A 241 -11.21 26.00 15.28
N LEU A 242 -10.39 25.20 14.58
CA LEU A 242 -8.96 25.46 14.33
C LEU A 242 -8.15 25.72 15.61
N SER A 243 -8.60 25.16 16.73
CA SER A 243 -7.91 25.25 18.03
C SER A 243 -6.52 24.62 17.93
N PRO A 244 -5.48 25.17 18.58
CA PRO A 244 -4.17 24.52 18.65
C PRO A 244 -4.28 23.08 19.16
N LEU A 245 -3.49 22.17 18.61
CA LEU A 245 -3.36 20.83 19.17
C LEU A 245 -2.40 20.91 20.37
N PRO A 246 -2.76 20.35 21.53
CA PRO A 246 -1.99 20.51 22.77
C PRO A 246 -0.65 19.75 22.78
N TRP A 247 -0.34 19.02 21.72
CA TRP A 247 0.92 18.27 21.54
C TRP A 247 1.81 18.87 20.44
N ASP A 248 1.46 20.05 19.93
CA ASP A 248 2.29 20.82 18.98
C ASP A 248 3.33 21.72 19.69
N GLU A 249 3.34 21.73 21.03
CA GLU A 249 4.36 22.36 21.91
C GLU A 249 5.59 21.47 22.12
#